data_AF-A0A0D3DR20-F1
#
_entry.id   AF-A0A0D3DR20-F1
#
_cell.length_a   1.000
_cell.length_b   1.000
_cell.length_c   1.000
_cell.angle_alpha   90.00
_cell.angle_beta   90.00
_cell.angle_gamma   90.00
#
_symmetry.space_group_name_H-M   'P 1'
#
loop_
_entity.id
_entity.type
_entity.pdbx_description
1 polymer ?
#
loop_
_entity_poly.entity_id
_entity_poly.type
_entity_poly.pdbx_seq_one_letter_code
_entity_poly.pdbx_strand_id
1 'polypeptide(L)'
;MQIFVKTLTGKTIILKVESSNNKRYKIKHRHKEVKLAVLQFYKVVGTGKVQRLRKECLSVSCGTGTCWIKLSSPLALIRLVKRNDIDCAL
;
A
#
# COMPACT_ATOMS: atom_id res chain seq x y z
N MET A 1 -8.01 -14.95 36.15
CA MET A 1 -9.12 -14.88 37.15
C MET A 1 -9.93 -16.16 37.04
N GLN A 2 -10.54 -16.62 38.14
CA GLN A 2 -11.39 -17.82 38.16
C GLN A 2 -12.85 -17.40 38.24
N ILE A 3 -13.67 -17.88 37.30
CA ILE A 3 -15.09 -17.54 37.21
C ILE A 3 -15.91 -18.81 37.44
N PHE A 4 -16.90 -18.71 38.33
CA PHE A 4 -17.80 -19.81 38.67
C PHE A 4 -19.15 -19.57 37.99
N VAL A 5 -19.53 -20.46 37.09
CA VAL A 5 -20.82 -20.38 36.39
C VAL A 5 -21.71 -21.51 36.87
N LYS A 6 -22.86 -21.18 37.44
CA LYS A 6 -23.91 -22.15 37.78
C LYS A 6 -24.72 -22.44 36.53
N THR A 7 -24.71 -23.68 36.10
CA THR A 7 -25.52 -24.13 34.96
C THR A 7 -26.95 -24.48 35.40
N LEU A 8 -27.91 -24.48 34.46
CA LEU A 8 -29.32 -24.80 34.72
C LEU A 8 -29.53 -26.21 35.30
N THR A 9 -28.55 -27.10 35.15
CA THR A 9 -28.53 -28.44 35.73
C THR A 9 -27.92 -28.47 37.15
N GLY A 10 -27.67 -27.30 37.75
CA GLY A 10 -27.13 -27.14 39.10
C GLY A 10 -25.63 -27.42 39.23
N LYS A 11 -24.94 -27.78 38.13
CA LYS A 11 -23.49 -28.02 38.14
C LYS A 11 -22.74 -26.70 38.07
N THR A 12 -21.84 -26.46 39.02
CA THR A 12 -20.95 -25.30 39.00
C THR A 12 -19.69 -25.65 38.22
N ILE A 13 -19.52 -25.06 37.03
CA ILE A 13 -18.33 -25.25 36.21
C ILE A 13 -17.32 -24.15 36.55
N ILE A 14 -16.08 -24.56 36.80
CA ILE A 14 -14.97 -23.67 37.13
C ILE A 14 -14.21 -23.35 35.85
N LEU A 15 -14.30 -22.11 35.39
CA LEU A 15 -13.53 -21.64 34.23
C LEU A 15 -12.29 -20.88 34.71
N LYS A 16 -11.11 -21.39 34.33
CA LYS A 16 -9.84 -20.67 34.49
C LYS A 16 -9.66 -19.75 33.29
N VAL A 17 -9.86 -18.46 33.48
CA VAL A 17 -9.59 -17.44 32.45
C VAL A 17 -8.15 -16.98 32.60
N GLU A 18 -7.32 -17.36 31.63
CA GLU A 18 -6.01 -16.76 31.41
C GLU A 18 -6.19 -15.49 30.58
N SER A 19 -5.77 -14.34 31.12
CA SER A 19 -5.84 -13.06 30.42
C SER A 19 -4.78 -13.03 29.33
N SER A 20 -5.14 -13.37 28.10
CA SER A 20 -4.27 -13.20 26.94
C SER A 20 -3.99 -11.69 26.76
N ASN A 21 -2.75 -11.27 27.01
CA ASN A 21 -2.31 -9.89 26.84
C ASN A 21 -2.65 -9.38 25.42
N ASN A 22 -3.57 -8.42 25.31
CA ASN A 22 -4.05 -7.87 24.04
C ASN A 22 -3.02 -6.90 23.43
N LYS A 23 -1.90 -7.43 22.92
CA LYS A 23 -0.97 -6.66 22.09
C LYS A 23 -1.57 -6.52 20.69
N ARG A 24 -1.99 -5.31 20.33
CA ARG A 24 -2.48 -4.97 18.98
C ARG A 24 -1.34 -5.13 17.98
N TYR A 25 -1.36 -6.22 17.20
CA TYR A 25 -0.35 -6.44 16.17
C TYR A 25 -0.59 -5.47 15.01
N LYS A 26 0.40 -4.59 14.73
CA LYS A 26 0.39 -3.77 13.52
C LYS A 26 1.08 -4.56 12.41
N ILE A 27 0.33 -4.91 11.37
CA ILE A 27 0.90 -5.55 10.17
C ILE A 27 1.81 -4.51 9.51
N LYS A 28 3.07 -4.87 9.29
CA LYS A 28 4.01 -4.01 8.57
C LYS A 28 3.54 -3.86 7.12
N HIS A 29 3.59 -2.66 6.57
CA HIS A 29 3.34 -2.45 5.16
C HIS A 29 4.36 -3.27 4.35
N ARG A 30 3.87 -4.06 3.41
CA ARG A 30 4.70 -4.83 2.49
C ARG A 30 4.57 -4.22 1.10
N HIS A 31 5.71 -3.97 0.46
CA HIS A 31 5.72 -3.49 -0.92
C HIS A 31 5.11 -4.53 -1.84
N LYS A 32 4.22 -4.06 -2.71
CA LYS A 32 3.62 -4.87 -3.75
C LYS A 32 4.39 -4.62 -5.04
N GLU A 33 5.16 -5.60 -5.46
CA GLU A 33 5.77 -5.57 -6.78
C GLU A 33 4.71 -5.74 -7.85
N VAL A 34 4.58 -4.74 -8.73
CA VAL A 34 3.72 -4.81 -9.90
C VAL A 34 4.59 -5.07 -11.10
N LYS A 35 4.49 -6.29 -11.65
CA LYS A 35 5.19 -6.66 -12.88
C LYS A 35 4.75 -5.75 -14.02
N LEU A 36 5.71 -5.29 -14.83
CA LEU A 36 5.47 -4.48 -16.03
C LEU A 36 4.80 -3.11 -15.79
N ALA A 37 5.00 -2.50 -14.62
CA ALA A 37 4.44 -1.18 -14.29
C ALA A 37 4.78 -0.08 -15.33
N VAL A 38 5.94 -0.17 -15.98
CA VAL A 38 6.41 0.80 -16.98
C VAL A 38 5.57 0.79 -18.26
N LEU A 39 5.09 -0.38 -18.70
CA LEU A 39 4.32 -0.50 -19.94
C LEU A 39 2.97 0.22 -19.85
N GLN A 40 2.43 0.40 -18.64
CA GLN A 40 1.17 1.11 -18.41
C GLN A 40 1.23 2.61 -18.80
N PHE A 41 2.43 3.18 -18.99
CA PHE A 41 2.60 4.59 -19.34
C PHE A 41 2.62 4.85 -20.85
N TYR A 42 2.68 3.79 -21.66
CA TYR A 42 2.80 3.87 -23.11
C TYR A 42 1.55 3.30 -23.76
N LYS A 43 1.00 4.03 -24.73
CA LYS A 43 -0.06 3.52 -25.60
C LYS A 43 0.52 3.34 -27.00
N VAL A 44 0.44 2.13 -27.53
CA VAL A 44 0.78 1.88 -28.93
C VAL A 44 -0.43 2.28 -29.77
N VAL A 45 -0.25 3.22 -30.69
CA VAL A 45 -1.27 3.67 -31.63
C VAL A 45 -0.83 3.26 -33.03
N GLY A 46 -1.51 2.28 -33.62
CA GLY A 46 -1.20 1.76 -34.96
C GLY A 46 0.17 1.08 -35.07
N THR A 47 0.65 0.89 -36.31
CA THR A 47 1.89 0.19 -36.67
C THR A 47 3.13 0.95 -36.21
N GLY A 48 3.48 0.80 -34.94
CA GLY A 48 4.79 1.17 -34.38
C GLY A 48 4.90 2.56 -33.76
N LYS A 49 3.82 3.35 -33.67
CA LYS A 49 3.87 4.64 -32.98
C LYS A 49 3.54 4.47 -31.51
N VAL A 50 4.44 4.92 -30.64
CA VAL A 50 4.27 4.88 -29.19
C VAL A 50 3.95 6.29 -28.67
N GLN A 51 2.80 6.43 -28.01
CA GLN A 51 2.39 7.68 -27.37
C GLN A 51 2.60 7.56 -25.85
N ARG A 52 3.26 8.56 -25.25
CA ARG A 52 3.37 8.69 -23.79
C ARG A 52 2.10 9.33 -23.24
N LEU A 53 1.47 8.69 -22.25
CA LEU A 53 0.21 9.16 -21.67
C LEU A 53 0.37 10.22 -20.58
N ARG A 54 1.59 10.43 -20.07
CA ARG A 54 1.88 11.30 -18.92
C ARG A 54 2.86 12.41 -19.30
N LYS A 55 2.77 13.53 -18.59
CA LYS A 55 3.69 14.67 -18.76
C LYS A 55 5.03 14.37 -18.09
N GLU A 56 6.12 14.80 -18.71
CA GLU A 56 7.47 14.70 -18.13
C GLU A 56 7.69 15.80 -17.08
N CYS A 57 8.54 15.55 -16.10
CA CYS A 57 8.96 16.56 -15.15
C CYS A 57 10.14 17.37 -15.70
N LEU A 58 10.00 18.70 -15.75
CA LEU A 58 11.01 19.62 -16.29
C LEU A 58 11.96 20.19 -15.22
N SER A 59 11.82 19.80 -13.95
CA SER A 59 12.75 20.31 -12.93
C SER A 59 14.16 19.78 -13.20
N VAL A 60 15.17 20.64 -13.01
CA VAL A 60 16.59 20.31 -13.21
C VAL A 60 17.04 19.11 -12.35
N SER A 61 16.36 18.86 -11.22
CA SER A 61 16.60 17.71 -10.35
C SER A 61 15.94 16.40 -10.80
N CYS A 62 15.07 16.45 -11.81
CA CYS A 62 14.35 15.30 -12.34
C CYS A 62 15.02 14.84 -13.63
N GLY A 63 15.66 13.67 -13.58
CA GLY A 63 16.29 13.07 -14.75
C GLY A 63 15.29 12.73 -15.86
N THR A 64 15.80 12.63 -17.09
CA THR A 64 15.04 12.30 -18.30
C THR A 64 14.22 11.02 -18.11
N GLY A 65 12.93 11.10 -18.44
CA GLY A 65 11.98 9.98 -18.32
C GLY A 65 11.31 9.84 -16.95
N THR A 66 11.35 10.87 -16.09
CA THR A 66 10.45 10.97 -14.93
C THR A 66 9.10 11.56 -15.37
N CYS A 67 8.01 10.86 -15.04
CA CYS A 67 6.66 11.25 -15.43
C CYS A 67 5.80 11.61 -14.22
N TRP A 68 4.94 12.62 -14.36
CA TRP A 68 3.94 12.97 -13.35
C TRP A 68 2.84 11.92 -13.27
N ILE A 69 2.42 11.59 -12.05
CA ILE A 69 1.20 10.81 -11.82
C ILE A 69 0.06 11.77 -11.54
N LYS A 70 -1.04 11.62 -12.27
CA LYS A 70 -2.27 12.36 -11.98
C LYS A 70 -2.94 11.73 -10.76
N LEU A 71 -2.86 12.39 -9.62
CA LEU A 71 -3.75 12.06 -8.50
C LEU A 71 -5.14 12.64 -8.79
N SER A 72 -6.19 11.93 -8.35
CA SER A 72 -7.58 12.36 -8.50
C SER A 72 -7.89 13.66 -7.74
N SER A 73 -6.98 14.12 -6.88
CA SER A 73 -7.12 15.31 -6.06
C SER A 73 -6.17 16.41 -6.55
N PRO A 74 -6.66 17.62 -6.89
CA PRO A 74 -5.82 18.71 -7.41
C PRO A 74 -4.80 19.27 -6.41
N LEU A 75 -4.90 18.91 -5.13
CA LEU A 75 -4.01 19.34 -4.04
C LEU A 75 -2.80 18.43 -3.81
N ALA A 76 -2.70 17.28 -4.48
CA ALA A 76 -1.63 16.32 -4.22
C ALA A 76 -0.65 16.23 -5.40
N LEU A 77 0.26 17.21 -5.46
CA LEU A 77 1.36 17.24 -6.42
C LEU A 77 2.61 16.58 -5.81
N ILE A 78 2.65 15.23 -5.77
CA ILE A 78 3.78 14.50 -5.20
C ILE A 78 4.85 14.28 -6.29
N ARG A 79 6.09 14.73 -6.02
CA ARG A 79 7.28 14.45 -6.84
C ARG A 79 7.66 12.97 -6.69
N LEU A 80 7.54 12.18 -7.76
CA LEU A 80 8.18 10.85 -7.83
C LEU A 80 9.57 11.00 -8.44
N VAL A 81 10.58 11.04 -7.58
CA VAL A 81 11.98 10.91 -7.98
C VAL A 81 12.21 9.47 -8.40
N LYS A 82 12.70 9.27 -9.63
CA LYS A 82 13.14 7.97 -10.15
C LYS A 82 14.16 7.34 -9.18
N ARG A 83 13.95 6.08 -8.80
CA ARG A 83 14.99 5.06 -9.02
C ARG A 83 14.42 3.65 -8.97
N ASN A 84 15.08 2.81 -9.74
CA ASN A 84 14.95 1.36 -9.68
C ASN A 84 15.14 0.96 -8.21
N ASP A 85 14.12 0.28 -7.71
CA ASP A 85 14.01 -0.30 -6.37
C ASP A 85 14.06 0.71 -5.22
N ILE A 86 13.05 0.64 -4.35
CA ILE A 86 12.88 1.40 -3.10
C ILE A 86 12.04 2.68 -3.22
N ASP A 87 11.04 2.68 -2.36
CA ASP A 87 10.03 3.68 -2.09
C ASP A 87 10.57 5.08 -1.85
N CYS A 88 9.82 6.07 -2.33
CA CYS A 88 9.74 7.36 -1.67
C CYS A 88 8.28 7.84 -1.74
N ALA A 89 7.50 7.37 -0.78
CA ALA A 89 6.42 8.15 -0.22
C ALA A 89 7.04 9.28 0.61
N LEU A 90 6.55 10.50 0.42
CA LEU A 90 6.54 11.55 1.43
C LEU A 90 5.19 12.25 1.32
#